data_AF-A0A372RQ44-F1
#
_entry.id   AF-A0A372RQ44-F1
#
_cell.length_a   1.000
_cell.length_b   1.000
_cell.length_c   1.000
_cell.angle_alpha   90.00
_cell.angle_beta   90.00
_cell.angle_gamma   90.00
#
_symmetry.space_group_name_H-M   'P 1'
#
loop_
_entity.id
_entity.type
_entity.pdbx_description
1 polymer ?
#
loop_
_entity_poly.entity_id
_entity_poly.type
_entity_poly.pdbx_seq_one_letter_code
_entity_poly.pdbx_strand_id
1 'polypeptide(L)' 'MIFNKTNITPNVFELILKYIYIGELDLTEQSGENIFELLIASDELLIDELFNCAQECLIEKKLNGF' A
#
# COMPACT_ATOMS: atom_id res chain seq x y z
N MET A 1 -20.21 -10.28 -7.67
CA MET A 1 -18.91 -10.95 -7.86
C MET A 1 -18.03 -10.48 -6.72
N ILE A 2 -17.62 -11.36 -5.81
CA ILE A 2 -16.74 -10.99 -4.68
C ILE A 2 -15.32 -11.24 -5.17
N PHE A 3 -14.50 -10.20 -5.23
CA PHE A 3 -13.09 -10.32 -5.49
C PHE A 3 -12.43 -10.85 -4.23
N ASN A 4 -12.14 -12.16 -4.20
CA ASN A 4 -11.59 -12.83 -3.03
C ASN A 4 -10.11 -13.11 -3.27
N LYS A 5 -9.26 -12.16 -2.87
CA LYS A 5 -7.80 -12.21 -3.01
C LYS A 5 -7.23 -12.21 -1.60
N THR A 6 -6.71 -13.36 -1.19
CA THR A 6 -6.46 -13.67 0.24
C THR A 6 -5.42 -12.76 0.89
N ASN A 7 -4.56 -12.11 0.09
CA ASN A 7 -3.47 -11.27 0.59
C ASN A 7 -3.84 -9.78 0.68
N ILE A 8 -5.10 -9.40 0.43
CA ILE A 8 -5.53 -8.00 0.49
C ILE A 8 -6.59 -7.85 1.58
N THR A 9 -6.21 -7.19 2.67
CA THR A 9 -7.14 -6.83 3.73
C THR A 9 -8.10 -5.73 3.26
N PRO A 10 -9.34 -5.64 3.81
CA PRO A 10 -10.28 -4.59 3.42
C PRO A 10 -9.72 -3.17 3.59
N ASN A 11 -8.89 -2.96 4.63
CA ASN A 11 -8.28 -1.67 4.91
C ASN A 11 -7.28 -1.26 3.83
N VAL A 12 -6.43 -2.20 3.39
CA VAL A 12 -5.47 -1.99 2.29
C VAL A 12 -6.20 -1.79 0.97
N PHE A 13 -7.27 -2.55 0.73
CA PHE A 13 -8.09 -2.35 -0.47
C PHE A 13 -8.70 -0.95 -0.53
N GLU A 14 -9.12 -0.39 0.61
CA GLU A 14 -9.60 1.00 0.68
C GLU A 14 -8.51 2.01 0.33
N LEU A 15 -7.27 1.81 0.77
CA LEU A 15 -6.12 2.65 0.39
C LEU A 15 -5.86 2.60 -1.12
N ILE A 16 -5.90 1.41 -1.72
CA ILE A 16 -5.72 1.22 -3.17
C ILE A 16 -6.84 1.93 -3.94
N LEU A 17 -8.09 1.82 -3.48
CA LEU A 17 -9.20 2.53 -4.11
C LEU A 17 -9.02 4.05 -4.02
N LYS A 18 -8.63 4.59 -2.86
CA LYS A 18 -8.34 6.02 -2.69
C LYS A 18 -7.26 6.47 -3.68
N TYR A 19 -6.17 5.71 -3.80
CA TYR A 19 -5.12 5.99 -4.78
C TYR A 19 -5.64 6.01 -6.22
N ILE A 20 -6.42 5.00 -6.65
CA ILE A 20 -6.95 4.92 -8.01
C ILE A 20 -7.90 6.10 -8.33
N TYR A 21 -8.71 6.52 -7.36
CA TYR A 21 -9.69 7.60 -7.59
C TYR A 21 -9.10 9.00 -7.46
N ILE A 22 -8.14 9.21 -6.55
CA ILE A 22 -7.59 10.54 -6.21
C ILE A 22 -6.27 10.80 -6.95
N GLY A 23 -5.52 9.74 -7.29
CA GLY A 23 -4.19 9.81 -7.90
C GLY A 23 -3.05 10.00 -6.89
N GLU A 24 -3.38 10.26 -5.62
CA GLU A 24 -2.41 10.49 -4.54
C GLU A 24 -2.79 9.67 -3.30
N LEU A 25 -1.79 9.26 -2.53
CA LEU A 25 -1.97 8.51 -1.29
C LEU A 25 -0.97 8.98 -0.23
N ASP A 26 -1.47 9.47 0.90
CA ASP A 26 -0.64 9.83 2.04
C ASP A 26 -0.36 8.59 2.92
N LEU A 27 0.90 8.17 2.96
CA LEU A 27 1.39 7.04 3.75
C LEU A 27 2.11 7.45 5.04
N THR A 28 2.18 8.76 5.34
CA THR A 28 2.96 9.27 6.48
C THR A 28 2.45 8.73 7.83
N GLU A 29 1.13 8.77 8.04
CA GLU A 29 0.45 8.27 9.25
C GLU A 29 0.16 6.76 9.24
N GLN A 30 0.45 6.06 8.13
CA GLN A 30 0.23 4.61 8.06
C GLN A 30 1.28 3.85 8.88
N SER A 31 0.81 2.76 9.52
CA SER A 31 1.70 1.82 10.20
C SER A 31 2.62 1.12 9.20
N GLY A 32 3.81 0.70 9.64
CA GLY A 32 4.70 -0.09 8.79
C GLY A 32 4.07 -1.39 8.29
N GLU A 33 3.19 -2.00 9.10
CA GLU A 33 2.41 -3.19 8.71
C GLU A 33 1.43 -2.87 7.57
N ASN A 34 0.65 -1.79 7.66
CA ASN A 34 -0.28 -1.40 6.60
C ASN A 34 0.45 -1.11 5.29
N ILE A 35 1.61 -0.45 5.34
CA ILE A 35 2.41 -0.15 4.14
C ILE A 35 3.01 -1.45 3.56
N PHE A 36 3.40 -2.39 4.40
CA PHE A 36 3.88 -3.70 3.95
C PHE A 36 2.77 -4.53 3.29
N GLU A 37 1.57 -4.56 3.87
CA GLU A 37 0.42 -5.20 3.21
C GLU A 37 0.05 -4.48 1.90
N LEU A 38 0.15 -3.15 1.86
CA LEU A 38 -0.06 -2.37 0.64
C LEU A 38 0.96 -2.72 -0.44
N LEU A 39 2.23 -2.92 -0.08
CA LEU A 39 3.28 -3.36 -1.00
C LEU A 39 2.93 -4.72 -1.63
N ILE A 40 2.54 -5.70 -0.81
CA ILE A 40 2.12 -7.03 -1.26
C ILE A 40 0.90 -6.92 -2.19
N ALA A 41 -0.11 -6.16 -1.79
CA ALA A 41 -1.32 -5.98 -2.57
C ALA A 41 -1.05 -5.27 -3.92
N SER A 42 -0.12 -4.32 -3.94
CA SER A 42 0.26 -3.58 -5.16
C SER A 42 1.00 -4.47 -6.15
N ASP A 43 1.91 -5.33 -5.67
CA ASP A 43 2.54 -6.38 -6.49
C ASP A 43 1.48 -7.34 -7.05
N GLU A 44 0.57 -7.80 -6.20
CA GLU A 44 -0.45 -8.77 -6.61
C GLU A 44 -1.49 -8.20 -7.60
N LEU A 45 -1.67 -6.88 -7.63
CA LEU A 45 -2.54 -6.15 -8.55
C LEU A 45 -1.78 -5.55 -9.74
N LEU A 46 -0.45 -5.69 -9.80
CA LEU A 46 0.41 -5.14 -10.84
C LEU A 46 0.29 -3.60 -10.96
N ILE A 47 0.28 -2.91 -9.81
CA ILE A 47 0.26 -1.44 -9.72
C ILE A 47 1.68 -0.95 -9.38
N ASP A 48 2.55 -0.92 -10.38
CA ASP A 48 3.99 -0.65 -10.21
C ASP A 48 4.30 0.67 -9.49
N GLU A 49 3.53 1.72 -9.78
CA GLU A 49 3.72 3.03 -9.15
C GLU A 49 3.45 3.00 -7.64
N LEU A 50 2.37 2.31 -7.24
CA LEU A 50 2.01 2.13 -5.84
C LEU A 50 2.98 1.19 -5.12
N PHE A 51 3.49 0.17 -5.83
CA PHE A 51 4.53 -0.72 -5.32
C PHE A 51 5.80 0.08 -4.99
N ASN A 52 6.29 0.90 -5.92
CA ASN A 52 7.49 1.72 -5.71
C ASN A 52 7.29 2.71 -4.55
N CYS A 53 6.13 3.39 -4.50
CA CYS A 53 5.79 4.31 -3.42
C CYS A 53 5.80 3.62 -2.04
N ALA A 54 5.12 2.47 -1.92
CA ALA A 54 5.10 1.71 -0.66
C ALA A 54 6.51 1.23 -0.26
N GLN A 55 7.32 0.80 -1.23
CA GLN A 55 8.70 0.36 -0.99
C GLN A 55 9.58 1.49 -0.47
N GLU A 56 9.52 2.66 -1.11
CA GLU A 56 10.26 3.86 -0.69
C GLU A 56 9.86 4.28 0.72
N CYS A 57 8.56 4.35 1.02
CA CYS A 57 8.06 4.68 2.35
C CYS A 57 8.56 3.73 3.44
N LEU A 58 8.65 2.41 3.17
CA LEU A 58 9.19 1.44 4.12
C LEU A 58 10.68 1.63 4.36
N ILE A 59 11.46 1.91 3.31
CA ILE A 59 12.89 2.19 3.41
C ILE A 59 13.12 3.47 4.20
N GLU A 60 12.37 4.53 3.92
CA GLU A 60 12.45 5.80 4.65
C GLU A 60 12.11 5.63 6.14
N LYS A 61 11.02 4.93 6.47
CA LYS A 61 10.68 4.65 7.88
C LYS A 61 11.77 3.86 8.60
N LYS A 62 12.42 2.91 7.91
CA LYS A 62 13.54 2.15 8.47
C LYS A 62 14.81 3.00 8.67
N LEU A 63 15.12 3.89 7.73
CA LEU A 63 16.29 4.76 7.79
C LEU A 63 16.13 5.90 8.79
N ASN A 64 14.92 6.43 8.94
CA ASN A 64 14.61 7.56 9.83
C ASN A 64 14.43 7.16 11.30
N GLY A 65 14.59 5.87 11.64
CA GLY A 65 14.76 5.39 13.01
C GLY A 65 13.66 5.83 13.98
N PHE A 66 12.46 5.26 13.83
CA PHE A 66 11.53 5.10 14.95
C PHE A 66 11.78 3.76 15.64
#